data_AF-A0A921B9D4-F1
#
_entry.id   AF-A0A921B9D4-F1
#
_cell.length_a   1.000
_cell.length_b   1.000
_cell.length_c   1.000
_cell.angle_alpha   90.00
_cell.angle_beta   90.00
_cell.angle_gamma   90.00
#
_symmetry.space_group_name_H-M   'P 1'
#
loop_
_entity.id
_entity.type
_entity.pdbx_description
1 polymer ?
#
loop_
_entity_poly.entity_id
_entity_poly.type
_entity_poly.pdbx_seq_one_letter_code
_entity_poly.pdbx_strand_id
1 'polypeptide(L)' 'MNDLYKKNKPSGQPKAVRSLNSISQNVLLQSMWIDRLITSVYVVLSGTIIAISLAILLGLDG' A
#
# COMPACT_ATOMS: atom_id res chain seq x y z
N MET A 1 10.83 32.26 -33.64
CA MET A 1 9.86 31.93 -32.58
C MET A 1 9.58 30.43 -32.67
N ASN A 2 10.11 29.60 -31.76
CA ASN A 2 9.90 28.15 -31.81
C ASN A 2 8.82 27.79 -30.79
N ASP A 3 7.60 27.56 -31.26
CA ASP A 3 6.47 27.26 -30.40
C ASP A 3 6.57 25.82 -29.87
N LEU A 4 6.91 25.72 -28.58
CA LEU A 4 7.06 24.47 -27.83
C LEU A 4 5.74 23.71 -27.65
N TYR A 5 4.59 24.37 -27.88
CA TYR A 5 3.27 23.80 -27.61
C TYR A 5 2.56 23.27 -28.85
N LYS A 6 3.14 23.43 -30.05
CA LYS A 6 2.59 22.95 -31.32
C LYS A 6 2.31 21.43 -31.37
N LYS A 7 2.96 20.64 -30.50
CA LYS A 7 2.80 19.18 -30.40
C LYS A 7 1.83 18.71 -29.31
N ASN A 8 1.32 19.61 -28.45
CA ASN A 8 0.43 19.18 -27.38
C ASN A 8 -0.98 18.94 -27.92
N LYS A 9 -1.38 17.66 -27.99
CA LYS A 9 -2.76 17.28 -28.28
C LYS A 9 -3.69 17.77 -27.15
N PRO A 10 -4.82 18.42 -27.47
CA PRO A 10 -5.79 18.82 -26.46
C PRO A 10 -6.36 17.55 -25.80
N SER A 11 -6.18 17.41 -24.49
CA SER A 11 -6.46 16.15 -23.81
C SER A 11 -7.94 15.88 -23.50
N GLY A 12 -8.86 16.65 -24.09
CA GLY A 12 -10.33 16.49 -24.04
C GLY A 12 -10.99 16.51 -22.66
N GLN A 13 -10.20 16.49 -21.60
CA GLN A 13 -10.60 16.28 -20.22
C GLN A 13 -10.13 17.49 -19.40
N PRO A 14 -10.99 18.07 -18.57
CA PRO A 14 -10.59 19.17 -17.68
C PRO A 14 -9.45 18.69 -16.76
N LYS A 15 -8.38 19.49 -16.63
CA LYS A 15 -7.25 19.16 -15.73
C LYS A 15 -7.69 18.86 -14.29
N ALA A 16 -8.79 19.49 -13.84
CA ALA A 16 -9.37 19.28 -12.51
C ALA A 16 -9.88 17.86 -12.28
N VAL A 17 -10.43 17.20 -13.30
CA VAL A 17 -10.95 15.82 -13.18
C VAL A 17 -9.79 14.83 -13.08
N ARG A 18 -8.66 15.10 -13.74
CA ARG A 18 -7.46 14.27 -13.65
C ARG A 18 -6.79 14.32 -12.28
N SER A 19 -6.75 15.48 -11.62
CA SER A 19 -6.15 15.56 -10.28
C SER A 19 -7.00 14.83 -9.24
N LEU A 20 -8.33 14.96 -9.31
CA LEU A 20 -9.25 14.24 -8.41
C LEU A 20 -9.09 12.71 -8.55
N ASN A 21 -8.97 12.20 -9.78
CA ASN A 21 -8.76 10.78 -10.02
C ASN A 21 -7.39 10.31 -9.46
N SER A 22 -6.34 11.13 -9.61
CA SER A 22 -5.02 10.81 -9.05
C SER A 22 -4.98 10.86 -7.51
N ILE A 23 -5.77 11.73 -6.88
CA ILE A 23 -5.89 11.81 -5.41
C ILE A 23 -6.66 10.60 -4.89
N SER A 24 -7.78 10.24 -5.54
CA SER A 24 -8.56 9.06 -5.19
C SER A 24 -7.75 7.76 -5.33
N GLN A 25 -6.96 7.62 -6.39
CA GLN A 25 -6.05 6.49 -6.58
C GLN A 25 -4.97 6.43 -5.50
N ASN A 26 -4.40 7.57 -5.08
CA ASN A 26 -3.43 7.58 -3.98
C ASN A 26 -4.05 7.12 -2.67
N VAL A 27 -5.26 7.56 -2.32
CA VAL A 27 -5.94 7.10 -1.09
C VAL A 27 -6.25 5.60 -1.11
N LEU A 28 -6.67 5.07 -2.25
CA LEU A 28 -7.00 3.65 -2.43
C LEU A 28 -5.75 2.75 -2.44
N LEU A 29 -4.66 3.22 -3.07
CA LEU A 29 -3.35 2.59 -2.94
C LEU A 29 -2.85 2.70 -1.50
N GLN A 30 -3.17 3.80 -0.81
CA GLN A 30 -2.71 4.05 0.55
C GLN A 30 -3.31 3.04 1.55
N SER A 31 -4.61 2.79 1.44
CA SER A 31 -5.29 1.80 2.26
C SER A 31 -4.77 0.38 2.00
N MET A 32 -4.49 0.03 0.74
CA MET A 32 -4.01 -1.32 0.40
C MET A 32 -2.62 -1.65 0.97
N TRP A 33 -1.68 -0.69 1.06
CA TRP A 33 -0.39 -0.97 1.70
C TRP A 33 -0.49 -1.04 3.22
N ILE A 34 -1.38 -0.24 3.82
CA ILE A 34 -1.64 -0.28 5.26
C ILE A 34 -2.23 -1.64 5.65
N ASP A 35 -3.20 -2.16 4.89
CA ASP A 35 -3.76 -3.50 5.13
C ASP A 35 -2.70 -4.60 5.01
N ARG A 36 -1.80 -4.51 4.01
CA ARG A 36 -0.68 -5.45 3.86
C ARG A 36 0.34 -5.35 5.00
N LEU A 37 0.58 -4.14 5.52
CA LEU A 37 1.45 -3.94 6.66
C LEU A 37 0.84 -4.54 7.93
N ILE A 38 -0.43 -4.23 8.21
CA ILE A 38 -1.15 -4.72 9.39
C ILE A 38 -1.20 -6.25 9.40
N THR A 39 -1.56 -6.86 8.27
CA THR A 39 -1.60 -8.33 8.14
C THR A 39 -0.22 -8.95 8.34
N SER A 40 0.86 -8.35 7.81
CA SER A 40 2.22 -8.86 8.03
C SER A 40 2.64 -8.83 9.50
N VAL A 41 2.34 -7.75 10.22
CA VAL A 41 2.62 -7.63 11.66
C VAL A 41 1.82 -8.65 12.45
N TYR A 42 0.55 -8.85 12.11
CA TYR A 42 -0.32 -9.81 12.77
C TYR A 42 0.17 -11.25 12.59
N VAL A 43 0.64 -11.62 11.39
CA VAL A 43 1.23 -12.94 11.12
C VAL A 43 2.49 -13.16 11.95
N VAL A 44 3.39 -12.18 12.04
CA VAL A 44 4.61 -12.30 12.86
C VAL A 44 4.25 -12.45 14.34
N LEU A 45 3.34 -11.61 14.85
CA LEU A 45 2.94 -11.63 16.25
C LEU A 45 2.23 -12.95 16.64
N SER A 46 1.31 -13.43 15.81
CA SER A 46 0.65 -14.71 16.04
C SER A 46 1.64 -15.88 15.95
N GLY A 47 2.55 -15.86 14.97
CA GLY A 47 3.59 -16.86 14.81
C GLY A 47 4.53 -16.94 16.02
N THR A 48 4.96 -15.80 16.58
CA THR A 48 5.82 -15.79 17.77
C THR A 48 5.10 -16.30 19.01
N ILE A 49 3.84 -15.91 19.22
CA ILE A 49 3.03 -16.42 20.34
C ILE A 49 2.86 -17.94 20.22
N ILE A 50 2.56 -18.45 19.03
CA ILE A 50 2.42 -19.89 18.80
C ILE A 50 3.75 -20.60 19.04
N ALA A 51 4.87 -20.06 18.52
CA ALA A 51 6.19 -20.66 18.70
C ALA A 51 6.60 -20.73 20.18
N ILE A 52 6.39 -19.65 20.94
CA ILE A 52 6.66 -19.62 22.39
C ILE A 52 5.75 -20.62 23.11
N SER A 53 4.46 -20.64 22.78
CA SER A 53 3.50 -21.56 23.40
C SER A 53 3.86 -23.02 23.13
N LEU A 54 4.32 -23.33 21.90
CA LEU A 54 4.74 -24.66 21.50
C LEU A 54 6.07 -25.05 22.12
N ALA A 55 7.01 -24.10 22.27
CA ALA A 55 8.28 -24.33 22.96
C ALA A 55 8.07 -24.72 24.43
N ILE A 56 7.19 -24.02 25.13
CA ILE A 56 6.79 -24.37 26.52
C ILE A 56 6.12 -25.74 26.55
N LEU A 57 5.19 -26.01 25.63
CA LEU A 57 4.48 -27.30 25.59
C LEU A 57 5.41 -28.50 25.33
N LEU A 58 6.40 -28.32 24.45
CA LEU A 58 7.38 -29.35 24.11
C LEU A 58 8.48 -29.51 25.16
N GLY A 59 8.43 -28.72 26.25
CA GLY A 59 9.43 -28.79 27.31
C GLY A 59 10.83 -28.44 26.81
N LEU A 60 10.95 -27.50 25.87
CA LEU A 60 12.21 -26.82 25.55
C LEU A 60 12.57 -25.83 26.67
N ASP A 61 12.41 -26.28 27.92
CA ASP A 61 13.06 -25.73 29.08
C ASP A 61 14.33 -26.58 29.24
N GLY A 62 15.50 -25.92 29.31
CA GLY A 62 16.80 -26.60 29.35
C GLY A 62 16.96 -27.59 30.48
#